data_AF-A0A256YAU6-F1
#
_entry.id   AF-A0A256YAU6-F1
#
_cell.length_a   1.000
_cell.length_b   1.000
_cell.length_c   1.000
_cell.angle_alpha   90.00
_cell.angle_beta   90.00
_cell.angle_gamma   90.00
#
_symmetry.space_group_name_H-M   'P 1'
#
loop_
_entity.id
_entity.type
_entity.pdbx_description
1 polymer ?
#
loop_
_entity_poly.entity_id
_entity_poly.type
_entity_poly.pdbx_seq_one_letter_code
_entity_poly.pdbx_strand_id
1 'polypeptide(L)'
;MAKEKETYTKYEKARIIGARALQISANAPILLKLSKEELEKIGYDPIKIAELEFKEGVLPITVKRPMPKKIEQALIQEEVEIVKEEEEATESEEALPEEKEKVEEAEEIEQAAEEAEETEEVEESEEIEE
;
A
#
# COMPACT_ATOMS: atom_id res chain seq x y z
N MET A 1 5.85 0.80 33.05
CA MET A 1 5.63 -0.12 31.91
C MET A 1 6.36 -1.41 32.21
N ALA A 2 5.66 -2.53 32.25
CA ALA A 2 6.20 -3.80 32.73
C ALA A 2 7.35 -4.27 31.82
N LYS A 3 8.57 -4.29 32.36
CA LYS A 3 9.74 -4.89 31.73
C LYS A 3 9.57 -6.41 31.83
N GLU A 4 8.87 -7.00 30.87
CA GLU A 4 8.67 -8.45 30.85
C GLU A 4 10.00 -9.14 30.55
N LYS A 5 10.37 -10.01 31.51
CA LYS A 5 11.45 -10.99 31.52
C LYS A 5 11.86 -11.45 30.11
N GLU A 6 13.18 -11.45 29.89
CA GLU A 6 13.94 -11.86 28.70
C GLU A 6 13.76 -13.35 28.31
N THR A 7 12.52 -13.84 28.32
CA THR A 7 12.18 -15.24 28.11
C THR A 7 11.12 -15.36 27.01
N TYR A 8 11.49 -16.02 25.92
CA TYR A 8 10.58 -16.41 24.86
C TYR A 8 9.50 -17.36 25.39
N THR A 9 8.27 -17.21 24.91
CA THR A 9 7.21 -18.19 25.18
C THR A 9 7.51 -19.53 24.51
N LYS A 10 6.86 -20.61 24.95
CA LYS A 10 7.03 -21.94 24.31
C LYS A 10 6.70 -21.92 22.82
N TYR A 11 5.75 -21.08 22.41
CA TYR A 11 5.32 -20.92 21.02
C TYR A 11 6.36 -20.15 20.20
N GLU A 12 6.87 -19.05 20.75
CA GLU A 12 7.92 -18.26 20.11
C GLU A 12 9.19 -19.07 19.93
N LYS A 13 9.63 -19.77 20.99
CA LYS A 13 10.81 -20.64 20.94
C LYS A 13 10.66 -21.70 19.86
N ALA A 14 9.53 -22.40 19.81
CA ALA A 14 9.28 -23.41 18.79
C ALA A 14 9.28 -22.81 17.38
N ARG A 15 8.68 -21.63 17.20
CA ARG A 15 8.62 -20.95 15.89
C ARG A 15 10.00 -20.48 15.43
N ILE A 16 10.82 -19.93 16.33
CA ILE A 16 12.19 -19.48 16.04
C ILE A 16 13.05 -20.66 15.59
N ILE A 17 13.05 -21.76 16.37
CA ILE A 17 13.82 -22.97 16.04
C ILE A 17 13.35 -23.55 14.71
N GLY A 18 12.03 -23.68 14.50
CA GLY A 18 11.48 -24.23 13.26
C GLY A 18 11.82 -23.38 12.02
N ALA A 19 11.68 -22.05 12.13
CA ALA A 19 12.05 -21.14 11.04
C ALA A 19 13.55 -21.22 10.73
N ARG A 20 14.40 -21.32 11.76
CA ARG A 20 15.84 -21.44 11.58
C ARG A 20 16.26 -22.78 10.99
N ALA A 21 15.66 -23.88 11.46
CA ALA A 21 15.89 -25.21 10.89
C ALA A 21 15.55 -25.24 9.39
N LEU A 22 14.45 -24.58 9.00
CA LEU A 22 14.07 -24.45 7.59
C LEU A 22 15.14 -23.70 6.77
N GLN A 23 15.71 -22.62 7.32
CA GLN A 23 16.80 -21.89 6.65
C GLN A 23 18.03 -22.79 6.45
N ILE A 24 18.42 -23.56 7.47
CA ILE A 24 19.57 -24.46 7.39
C ILE A 24 19.34 -25.55 6.34
N SER A 25 18.13 -26.11 6.27
CA SER A 25 17.74 -27.06 5.23
C SER A 25 17.78 -26.46 3.83
N ALA A 26 17.58 -25.14 3.71
CA ALA A 26 17.75 -24.38 2.47
C ALA A 26 19.19 -23.89 2.27
N ASN A 27 20.17 -24.58 2.84
CA ASN A 27 21.61 -24.31 2.73
C ASN A 27 22.03 -22.90 3.24
N ALA A 28 21.25 -22.29 4.14
CA ALA A 28 21.68 -21.05 4.79
C ALA A 28 22.93 -21.27 5.65
N PRO A 29 23.82 -20.27 5.78
CA PRO A 29 25.04 -20.40 6.56
C PRO A 29 24.74 -20.58 8.05
N ILE A 30 25.46 -21.50 8.67
CA ILE A 30 25.47 -21.73 10.12
C ILE A 30 26.33 -20.63 10.75
N LEU A 31 25.78 -19.94 11.75
CA LEU A 31 26.42 -18.81 12.45
C LEU A 31 27.38 -19.28 13.54
N LEU A 32 27.15 -20.48 14.07
CA LEU A 32 27.96 -21.11 15.11
C LEU A 32 29.15 -21.86 14.47
N LYS A 33 30.34 -21.70 15.07
CA LYS A 33 31.54 -22.44 14.66
C LYS A 33 31.47 -23.87 15.17
N LEU A 34 30.76 -24.73 14.43
CA LEU A 34 30.74 -26.17 14.69
C LEU A 34 31.92 -26.85 13.98
N SER A 35 32.64 -27.69 14.72
CA SER A 35 33.62 -28.61 14.14
C SER A 35 32.93 -29.74 13.38
N LYS A 36 33.66 -30.41 12.47
CA LYS A 36 33.12 -31.56 11.72
C LYS A 36 32.67 -32.70 12.65
N GLU A 37 33.42 -32.94 13.72
CA GLU A 37 33.08 -33.97 14.71
C GLU A 37 31.76 -33.68 15.42
N GLU A 38 31.44 -32.42 15.71
CA GLU A 38 30.19 -32.02 16.34
C GLU A 38 29.01 -32.17 15.39
N LEU A 39 29.18 -31.79 14.12
CA LEU A 39 28.17 -31.97 13.07
C LEU A 39 27.86 -33.46 12.82
N GLU A 40 28.88 -34.31 12.83
CA GLU A 40 28.71 -35.77 12.71
C GLU A 40 27.97 -36.36 13.92
N LYS A 41 28.30 -35.92 15.15
CA LYS A 41 27.61 -36.37 16.37
C LYS A 41 26.11 -36.08 16.36
N ILE A 42 25.70 -34.94 15.81
CA ILE A 42 24.28 -34.57 15.70
C ILE A 42 23.60 -35.12 14.44
N GLY A 43 24.36 -35.77 13.56
CA GLY A 43 23.86 -36.36 12.31
C GLY A 43 23.44 -35.32 11.27
N TYR A 44 24.05 -34.13 11.27
CA TYR A 44 23.70 -33.02 10.39
C TYR A 44 22.22 -32.61 10.43
N ASP A 45 21.54 -32.88 11.55
CA ASP A 45 20.12 -32.58 11.74
C ASP A 45 19.89 -31.05 11.85
N PRO A 46 19.14 -30.43 10.93
CA PRO A 46 18.87 -28.99 10.93
C PRO A 46 18.20 -28.49 12.21
N ILE A 47 17.35 -29.31 12.84
CA ILE A 47 16.64 -28.93 14.06
C ILE A 47 17.63 -28.80 15.22
N LYS A 48 18.54 -29.77 15.37
CA LYS A 48 19.55 -29.73 16.44
C LYS A 48 20.54 -28.59 16.24
N ILE A 49 20.92 -28.29 15.00
CA ILE A 49 21.79 -27.15 14.70
C ILE A 49 21.08 -25.84 15.10
N ALA A 50 19.81 -25.67 14.71
CA ALA A 50 19.01 -24.50 15.10
C ALA A 50 18.84 -24.37 16.62
N GLU A 51 18.68 -25.48 17.35
CA GLU A 51 18.62 -25.47 18.81
C GLU A 51 19.92 -25.00 19.46
N LEU A 52 21.08 -25.40 18.93
CA LEU A 52 22.39 -24.97 19.41
C LEU A 52 22.59 -23.48 19.17
N GLU A 53 22.29 -22.99 17.97
CA GLU A 53 22.37 -21.55 17.65
C GLU A 53 21.42 -20.71 18.51
N PHE A 54 20.22 -21.22 18.79
CA PHE A 54 19.28 -20.55 19.68
C PHE A 54 19.80 -20.48 21.13
N LYS A 55 20.45 -21.54 21.63
CA LYS A 55 21.04 -21.58 22.98
C LYS A 55 22.21 -20.60 23.12
N GLU A 56 23.04 -20.46 22.10
CA GLU A 56 24.14 -19.48 22.07
C GLU A 56 23.66 -18.04 21.83
N GLY A 57 22.38 -17.82 21.52
CA GLY A 57 21.81 -16.48 21.33
C GLY A 57 22.33 -15.76 20.08
N VAL A 58 22.89 -16.48 19.10
CA VAL A 58 23.48 -15.89 17.87
C VAL A 58 22.46 -15.59 16.78
N LEU A 59 21.20 -16.02 16.94
CA LEU A 59 20.16 -15.87 15.93
C LEU A 59 19.66 -14.42 15.85
N PRO A 60 19.75 -13.76 14.67
CA PRO A 60 19.26 -12.39 14.47
C PRO A 60 17.74 -12.38 14.23
N ILE A 61 16.96 -12.96 15.14
CA ILE A 61 15.49 -13.06 15.03
C ILE A 61 14.85 -12.27 16.18
N THR A 62 13.99 -11.33 15.82
CA THR A 62 13.20 -10.54 16.78
C THR A 62 11.73 -10.96 16.72
N VAL A 63 11.10 -11.11 17.88
CA VAL A 63 9.67 -11.43 17.97
C VAL A 63 8.86 -10.16 18.14
N LYS A 64 7.94 -9.90 17.20
CA LYS A 64 6.94 -8.84 17.33
C LYS A 64 5.72 -9.38 18.08
N ARG A 65 5.36 -8.74 19.20
CA ARG A 65 4.18 -9.08 20.01
C ARG A 65 3.10 -8.00 19.84
N PRO A 66 2.27 -8.07 18.78
CA PRO A 66 1.20 -7.09 18.61
C PRO A 66 0.15 -7.28 19.71
N MET A 67 -0.29 -6.16 20.30
CA MET A 67 -1.47 -6.15 21.15
C MET A 67 -2.72 -6.40 20.30
N PRO A 68 -3.75 -7.06 20.86
CA PRO A 68 -5.03 -7.17 20.17
C PRO A 68 -5.56 -5.77 19.87
N LYS A 69 -5.83 -5.48 18.59
CA LYS A 69 -6.51 -4.25 18.17
C LYS A 69 -8.02 -4.44 18.32
N LYS A 70 -8.73 -3.42 18.80
CA LYS A 70 -10.19 -3.40 18.75
C LYS A 70 -10.61 -3.26 17.28
N ILE A 71 -11.47 -4.17 16.82
CA ILE A 71 -11.97 -4.21 15.43
C ILE A 71 -12.71 -2.90 15.09
N GLU A 72 -13.36 -2.27 16.07
CA GLU A 72 -14.02 -0.95 15.94
C GLU A 72 -13.11 0.08 15.26
N GLN A 73 -11.82 0.12 15.60
CA GLN A 73 -10.90 1.12 15.05
C GLN A 73 -10.49 0.86 13.60
N ALA A 74 -10.64 -0.38 13.10
CA ALA A 74 -10.34 -0.71 11.71
C ALA A 74 -11.55 -0.44 10.81
N LEU A 75 -12.76 -0.76 11.29
CA LEU A 75 -14.01 -0.47 10.56
C LEU A 75 -14.25 1.03 10.46
N ILE A 76 -13.96 1.81 11.52
CA ILE A 76 -14.05 3.27 11.46
C ILE A 76 -13.05 3.85 10.44
N GLN A 77 -11.88 3.23 10.23
CA GLN A 77 -10.91 3.72 9.25
C GLN A 77 -11.38 3.47 7.82
N GLU A 78 -11.89 2.27 7.54
CA GLU A 78 -12.48 1.95 6.23
C GLU A 78 -13.71 2.82 5.95
N GLU A 79 -14.60 3.01 6.94
CA GLU A 79 -15.78 3.89 6.79
C GLU A 79 -15.38 5.36 6.55
N VAL A 80 -14.35 5.88 7.23
CA VAL A 80 -13.89 7.26 7.05
C VAL A 80 -13.17 7.48 5.71
N GLU A 81 -12.49 6.47 5.17
CA GLU A 81 -11.90 6.55 3.82
C GLU A 81 -12.99 6.56 2.75
N ILE A 82 -14.02 5.72 2.87
CA ILE A 82 -15.14 5.68 1.93
C ILE A 82 -15.90 7.02 1.90
N VAL A 83 -16.21 7.59 3.08
CA VAL A 83 -16.91 8.88 3.16
C VAL A 83 -16.10 10.01 2.52
N LYS A 84 -14.77 10.00 2.63
CA LYS A 84 -13.92 11.01 1.98
C LYS A 84 -13.87 10.87 0.47
N GLU A 85 -13.80 9.64 -0.04
CA GLU A 85 -13.84 9.39 -1.48
C GLU A 85 -15.21 9.77 -2.06
N GLU A 86 -16.30 9.54 -1.32
CA GLU A 86 -17.64 9.99 -1.71
C GLU A 86 -17.78 11.52 -1.66
N GLU A 87 -17.26 12.20 -0.62
CA GLU A 87 -17.27 13.66 -0.51
C GLU A 87 -16.46 14.31 -1.64
N GLU A 88 -15.24 13.85 -1.93
CA GLU A 88 -14.42 14.34 -3.05
C GLU A 88 -15.08 14.11 -4.42
N ALA A 89 -15.79 12.99 -4.59
CA ALA A 89 -16.55 12.73 -5.81
C ALA A 89 -17.72 13.72 -5.96
N THR A 90 -18.46 14.01 -4.88
CA THR A 90 -19.58 14.96 -4.92
C THR A 90 -19.13 16.41 -5.13
N GLU A 91 -18.01 16.84 -4.53
CA GLU A 91 -17.44 18.17 -4.76
C GLU A 91 -16.97 18.36 -6.20
N SER A 92 -16.47 17.30 -6.84
CA SER A 92 -16.09 17.33 -8.26
C SER A 92 -17.31 17.39 -9.20
N GLU A 93 -18.45 16.81 -8.80
CA GLU A 93 -19.72 16.87 -9.54
C GLU A 93 -20.44 18.22 -9.40
N GLU A 94 -20.40 18.86 -8.23
CA GLU A 94 -20.99 20.18 -7.99
C GLU A 94 -20.21 21.34 -8.65
N ALA A 95 -18.95 21.13 -9.07
CA ALA A 95 -18.18 22.12 -9.83
C ALA A 95 -18.53 22.15 -11.34
N LEU A 96 -19.14 21.09 -11.88
CA LEU A 96 -19.54 20.97 -13.29
C LEU A 96 -20.73 21.83 -13.78
N PRO A 97 -21.77 22.18 -13.00
CA PRO A 97 -22.89 22.97 -13.50
C PRO A 97 -22.50 24.41 -13.86
N GLU A 98 -21.61 25.06 -13.09
CA GLU A 98 -21.20 26.45 -13.36
C GLU A 98 -20.29 26.59 -14.60
N GLU A 99 -19.52 25.55 -14.94
CA GLU A 99 -18.71 25.54 -16.16
C GLU A 99 -19.54 25.21 -17.40
N LYS A 100 -20.57 24.35 -17.30
CA LYS A 100 -21.43 24.01 -18.44
C LYS A 100 -22.26 25.20 -18.94
N GLU A 101 -22.81 26.00 -18.03
CA GLU A 101 -23.61 27.17 -18.40
C GLU A 101 -22.76 28.22 -19.15
N LYS A 102 -21.50 28.40 -18.74
CA LYS A 102 -20.55 29.31 -19.41
C LYS A 102 -20.09 28.82 -20.78
N VAL A 103 -20.04 27.51 -20.99
CA VAL A 103 -19.65 26.93 -22.28
C VAL A 103 -20.79 27.02 -23.28
N GLU A 104 -22.04 26.80 -22.86
CA GLU A 104 -23.22 27.01 -23.72
C GLU A 104 -23.37 28.49 -24.10
N GLU A 105 -23.19 29.43 -23.15
CA GLU A 105 -23.27 30.86 -23.44
C GLU A 105 -22.16 31.32 -24.41
N ALA A 106 -20.95 30.77 -24.30
CA ALA A 106 -19.85 31.08 -25.22
C ALA A 106 -20.08 30.54 -26.64
N GLU A 107 -20.65 29.34 -26.77
CA GLU A 107 -20.97 28.72 -28.06
C GLU A 107 -22.10 29.46 -28.79
N GLU A 108 -23.09 29.98 -28.04
CA GLU A 108 -24.17 30.79 -28.60
C GLU A 108 -23.68 32.17 -29.08
N ILE A 109 -22.71 32.77 -28.38
CA ILE A 109 -22.08 34.04 -28.79
C ILE A 109 -21.20 33.84 -30.04
N GLU A 110 -20.51 32.70 -30.16
CA GLU A 110 -19.67 32.38 -31.32
C GLU A 110 -20.53 32.16 -32.58
N GLN A 111 -21.63 31.41 -32.45
CA GLN A 111 -22.59 31.23 -33.56
C GLN A 111 -23.24 32.54 -33.99
N ALA A 112 -23.60 33.42 -33.05
CA ALA A 112 -24.16 34.72 -33.37
C ALA A 112 -23.14 35.65 -34.08
N ALA A 113 -21.85 35.51 -33.78
CA ALA A 113 -20.79 36.25 -34.46
C ALA A 113 -20.56 35.73 -35.89
N GLU A 114 -20.60 34.41 -36.09
CA GLU A 114 -20.44 33.79 -37.41
C GLU A 114 -21.64 34.12 -38.32
N GLU A 115 -22.88 34.09 -37.81
CA GLU A 115 -24.06 34.54 -38.58
C GLU A 115 -24.02 36.03 -38.92
N ALA A 116 -23.47 36.88 -38.04
CA ALA A 116 -23.33 38.30 -38.31
C ALA A 116 -22.29 38.57 -39.41
N GLU A 117 -21.16 37.86 -39.40
CA GLU A 117 -20.11 37.96 -40.44
C GLU A 117 -20.64 37.44 -41.80
N GLU A 118 -21.44 36.37 -41.80
CA GLU A 118 -22.08 35.85 -43.02
C GLU A 118 -23.13 36.84 -43.58
N THR A 119 -23.85 37.58 -42.72
CA THR A 119 -24.79 38.62 -43.18
C THR A 119 -24.10 39.86 -43.73
N GLU A 120 -22.94 40.26 -43.17
CA GLU A 120 -22.14 41.36 -43.69
C GLU A 120 -21.49 40.99 -45.03
N GLU A 121 -21.01 39.75 -45.22
CA GLU A 121 -20.48 39.29 -46.52
C GLU A 121 -21.56 39.24 -47.61
N VAL A 122 -22.81 38.92 -47.27
CA VAL A 122 -23.93 38.92 -48.23
C VAL A 122 -24.33 40.35 -48.60
N GLU A 123 -24.42 41.28 -47.64
CA GLU A 123 -24.70 42.70 -47.92
C GLU A 123 -23.58 43.36 -48.75
N GLU A 124 -22.30 43.05 -48.47
CA GLU A 124 -21.17 43.57 -49.25
C GLU A 124 -21.15 42.99 -50.68
N SER A 125 -21.66 41.77 -50.87
CA SER A 125 -21.79 41.16 -52.20
C SER A 125 -22.95 41.74 -53.04
N GLU A 126 -24.05 42.18 -52.40
CA GLU A 126 -25.19 42.82 -53.08
C GLU A 126 -24.91 44.28 -53.45
N GLU A 127 -24.09 45.01 -52.68
CA GLU A 127 -23.71 46.40 -53.01
C GLU A 127 -22.72 46.52 -54.20
N ILE A 128 -22.05 45.43 -54.61
CA ILE A 128 -21.07 45.43 -55.72
C ILE A 128 -21.74 45.18 -57.09
N GLU A 129 -23.00 44.71 -57.13
CA GLU A 129 -23.73 44.41 -58.38
C GLU A 129 -24.68 45.51 -58.90
N GLU A 130 -24.78 46.69 -58.26
CA GLU A 130 -25.57 47.85 -58.76
C GLU A 130 -24.75 48.96 -59.46
#